data_AF-A0A8T5DL76-F1
#
_entry.id   AF-A0A8T5DL76-F1
#
_cell.length_a   1.000
_cell.length_b   1.000
_cell.length_c   1.000
_cell.angle_alpha   90.00
_cell.angle_beta   90.00
_cell.angle_gamma   90.00
#
_symmetry.space_group_name_H-M   'P 1'
#
loop_
_entity.id
_entity.type
_entity.pdbx_description
1 polymer ?
#
loop_
_entity_poly.entity_id
_entity_poly.type
_entity_poly.pdbx_seq_one_letter_code
_entity_poly.pdbx_strand_id
1 'polypeptide(L)'
;MIYYIINNAKYQKEPERKKGEKYGISYSEKYGVIATIIIINVIVGVSILGMNYFAESNLSDKDSTSYFSWMLVMIVAIFSSIIVLLNSKLNRVLQKRTRVLEKTTEDLVKAERFSAIGTLASRLAHDLRNPLGVIMTSNSIIKKKVTDEQIVKNTEYISRSIDRMEHQINNVLDFVRVKPLKIEKISVQELIDDCLDGMKIPKDIVIKKP
;
A
#
# COMPACT_ATOMS: atom_id res chain seq x y z
N MET A 1 -15.04 6.87 12.31
CA MET A 1 -13.58 6.75 12.00
C MET A 1 -13.27 5.43 11.28
N ILE A 2 -13.70 4.27 11.80
CA ILE A 2 -13.51 2.94 11.17
C ILE A 2 -14.14 2.85 9.76
N TYR A 3 -15.34 3.42 9.57
CA TYR A 3 -16.03 3.45 8.26
C TYR A 3 -15.27 4.27 7.19
N TYR A 4 -14.47 5.25 7.62
CA TYR A 4 -13.74 6.14 6.71
C TYR A 4 -12.38 5.54 6.30
N ILE A 5 -11.75 4.75 7.17
CA ILE A 5 -10.48 4.04 6.87
C ILE A 5 -10.71 2.96 5.81
N ILE A 6 -11.84 2.24 5.86
CA ILE A 6 -12.22 1.25 4.84
C ILE A 6 -12.42 1.91 3.47
N ASN A 7 -12.97 3.14 3.44
CA ASN A 7 -13.23 3.84 2.18
C ASN A 7 -11.98 4.50 1.59
N ASN A 8 -11.00 4.89 2.42
CA ASN A 8 -9.76 5.54 1.98
C ASN A 8 -8.72 4.53 1.42
N ALA A 9 -8.78 3.27 1.85
CA ALA A 9 -7.98 2.18 1.26
C ALA A 9 -8.38 1.86 -0.20
N LYS A 10 -9.55 2.33 -0.67
CA LYS A 10 -10.03 2.14 -2.05
C LYS A 10 -9.49 3.18 -3.04
N TYR A 11 -8.86 4.27 -2.59
CA TYR A 11 -8.58 5.45 -3.41
C TYR A 11 -7.09 5.77 -3.66
N GLN A 12 -6.15 4.98 -3.12
CA GLN A 12 -4.77 5.04 -3.61
C GLN A 12 -4.71 4.36 -4.98
N LYS A 13 -4.55 5.19 -6.02
CA LYS A 13 -4.32 4.87 -7.43
C LYS A 13 -3.81 3.45 -7.64
N GLU A 14 -4.72 2.60 -8.10
CA GLU A 14 -4.40 1.55 -9.04
C GLU A 14 -3.50 2.15 -10.15
N PRO A 15 -2.25 1.69 -10.34
CA PRO A 15 -1.53 1.99 -11.57
C PRO A 15 -2.38 1.39 -12.69
N GLU A 16 -2.73 2.18 -13.72
CA GLU A 16 -3.56 1.81 -14.88
C GLU A 16 -3.84 0.31 -14.93
N ARG A 17 -4.86 -0.12 -14.17
CA ARG A 17 -5.20 -1.53 -14.10
C ARG A 17 -5.75 -1.84 -15.46
N LYS A 18 -5.00 -2.63 -16.25
CA LYS A 18 -5.54 -3.42 -17.35
C LYS A 18 -6.88 -3.95 -16.84
N LYS A 19 -7.97 -3.50 -17.48
CA LYS A 19 -9.38 -3.69 -17.10
C LYS A 19 -9.85 -5.16 -17.10
N GLY A 20 -8.96 -6.14 -16.92
CA GLY A 20 -9.21 -7.58 -16.97
C GLY A 20 -8.91 -8.37 -15.69
N GLU A 21 -8.31 -7.80 -14.64
CA GLU A 21 -7.95 -8.56 -13.43
C GLU A 21 -8.90 -8.26 -12.24
N LYS A 22 -10.20 -8.41 -12.46
CA LYS A 22 -11.21 -8.37 -11.40
C LYS A 22 -11.46 -9.81 -10.93
N TYR A 23 -10.77 -10.25 -9.88
CA TYR A 23 -10.95 -11.57 -9.24
C TYR A 23 -11.11 -12.73 -10.23
N GLY A 24 -10.31 -12.72 -11.29
CA GLY A 24 -10.08 -13.93 -12.05
C GLY A 24 -9.20 -14.80 -11.18
N ILE A 25 -9.80 -15.69 -10.40
CA ILE A 25 -9.17 -17.01 -10.18
C ILE A 25 -8.78 -17.40 -11.60
N SER A 26 -7.48 -17.33 -11.92
CA SER A 26 -7.00 -17.59 -13.27
C SER A 26 -7.67 -18.89 -13.70
N TYR A 27 -8.15 -19.02 -14.94
CA TYR A 27 -8.81 -20.26 -15.35
C TYR A 27 -7.91 -21.49 -15.01
N SER A 28 -6.59 -21.32 -14.96
CA SER A 28 -5.64 -22.32 -14.44
C SER A 28 -5.81 -22.74 -12.96
N GLU A 29 -6.28 -21.86 -12.08
CA GLU A 29 -6.53 -22.09 -10.65
C GLU A 29 -7.88 -22.78 -10.39
N LYS A 30 -8.94 -22.41 -11.13
CA LYS A 30 -10.28 -23.02 -10.98
C LYS A 30 -10.36 -24.41 -11.63
N TYR A 31 -9.73 -24.57 -12.79
CA TYR A 31 -9.73 -25.82 -13.52
C TYR A 31 -8.51 -26.70 -13.24
N GLY A 32 -7.50 -26.21 -12.49
CA GLY A 32 -6.27 -26.97 -12.22
C GLY A 32 -6.51 -28.27 -11.46
N VAL A 33 -7.32 -28.24 -10.41
CA VAL A 33 -7.67 -29.43 -9.61
C VAL A 33 -8.56 -30.38 -10.42
N ILE A 34 -9.54 -29.83 -11.14
CA ILE A 34 -10.46 -30.60 -11.98
C ILE A 34 -9.70 -31.29 -13.11
N ALA A 35 -8.76 -30.60 -13.78
CA ALA A 35 -7.92 -31.17 -14.81
C ALA A 35 -7.02 -32.29 -14.27
N THR A 36 -6.43 -32.13 -13.07
CA THR A 36 -5.66 -33.22 -12.44
C THR A 36 -6.53 -34.44 -12.11
N ILE A 37 -7.77 -34.23 -11.65
CA ILE A 37 -8.72 -35.32 -11.36
C ILE A 37 -9.13 -36.04 -12.66
N ILE A 38 -9.36 -35.29 -13.74
CA ILE A 38 -9.68 -35.86 -15.06
C ILE A 38 -8.50 -36.70 -15.57
N ILE A 39 -7.27 -36.19 -15.47
CA ILE A 39 -6.07 -36.91 -15.90
C ILE A 39 -5.91 -38.23 -15.12
N ILE A 40 -6.13 -38.22 -13.80
CA ILE A 40 -6.10 -39.44 -12.97
C ILE A 40 -7.14 -40.45 -13.44
N ASN A 41 -8.40 -40.02 -13.64
CA ASN A 41 -9.47 -40.92 -14.07
C ASN A 41 -9.22 -41.52 -15.46
N VAL A 42 -8.70 -40.73 -16.41
CA VAL A 42 -8.35 -41.22 -17.76
C VAL A 42 -7.24 -42.26 -17.70
N ILE A 43 -6.18 -42.02 -16.91
CA ILE A 43 -5.07 -42.95 -16.78
C ILE A 43 -5.52 -44.25 -16.12
N VAL A 44 -6.27 -44.17 -15.02
CA VAL A 44 -6.82 -45.35 -14.35
C VAL A 44 -7.74 -46.14 -15.29
N GLY A 45 -8.57 -45.45 -16.07
CA GLY A 45 -9.42 -46.07 -17.08
C GLY A 45 -8.65 -46.80 -18.18
N VAL A 46 -7.61 -46.16 -18.74
CA VAL A 46 -6.75 -46.78 -19.77
C VAL A 46 -5.99 -47.98 -19.21
N SER A 47 -5.51 -47.88 -17.97
CA SER A 47 -4.85 -48.99 -17.26
C SER A 47 -5.77 -50.20 -17.07
N ILE A 48 -7.02 -49.98 -16.65
CA ILE A 48 -8.02 -51.05 -16.47
C ILE A 48 -8.36 -51.69 -17.83
N LEU A 49 -8.56 -50.86 -18.87
CA LEU A 49 -8.85 -51.35 -20.22
C LEU A 49 -7.68 -52.15 -20.81
N GLY A 50 -6.45 -51.70 -20.61
CA GLY A 50 -5.24 -52.43 -21.01
C GLY A 50 -5.11 -53.77 -20.30
N MET A 51 -5.40 -53.82 -19.00
CA MET A 51 -5.41 -55.06 -18.22
C MET A 51 -6.49 -56.04 -18.71
N ASN A 52 -7.68 -55.53 -19.05
CA ASN A 52 -8.78 -56.35 -19.57
C ASN A 52 -8.47 -56.92 -20.98
N TYR A 53 -7.95 -56.09 -21.88
CA TYR A 53 -7.54 -56.52 -23.23
C TYR A 53 -6.40 -57.54 -23.18
N PHE A 54 -5.44 -57.36 -22.26
CA PHE A 54 -4.33 -58.29 -22.08
C PHE A 54 -4.78 -59.64 -21.51
N ALA A 55 -5.69 -59.63 -20.53
CA ALA A 55 -6.26 -60.84 -19.94
C ALA A 55 -6.97 -61.73 -20.98
N GLU A 56 -7.55 -61.12 -22.01
CA GLU A 56 -8.24 -61.83 -23.10
C GLU A 56 -7.26 -62.42 -24.15
N SER A 57 -6.00 -61.98 -24.17
CA SER A 57 -5.02 -62.31 -25.22
C SER A 57 -4.14 -63.56 -24.99
N ASN A 58 -4.38 -64.36 -23.93
CA ASN A 58 -3.66 -65.63 -23.64
C ASN A 58 -2.12 -65.52 -23.65
N LEU A 59 -1.55 -64.37 -23.26
CA LEU A 59 -0.10 -64.23 -23.05
C LEU A 59 0.33 -64.88 -21.73
N SER A 60 1.55 -65.42 -21.69
CA SER A 60 2.10 -66.19 -20.57
C SER A 60 1.95 -65.46 -19.23
N ASP A 61 1.55 -66.18 -18.17
CA ASP A 61 1.26 -65.68 -16.82
C ASP A 61 2.38 -64.79 -16.21
N LYS A 62 3.62 -65.03 -16.68
CA LYS A 62 4.82 -64.30 -16.29
C LYS A 62 4.88 -62.88 -16.87
N ASP A 63 4.34 -62.67 -18.07
CA ASP A 63 4.29 -61.36 -18.72
C ASP A 63 3.21 -60.48 -18.08
N SER A 64 2.03 -61.05 -17.77
CA SER A 64 0.94 -60.39 -17.03
C SER A 64 1.43 -59.72 -15.73
N THR A 65 2.22 -60.44 -14.94
CA THR A 65 2.69 -59.97 -13.64
C THR A 65 3.71 -58.82 -13.78
N SER A 66 4.56 -58.85 -14.82
CA SER A 66 5.54 -57.79 -15.07
C SER A 66 4.88 -56.48 -15.50
N TYR A 67 3.89 -56.54 -16.39
CA TYR A 67 3.12 -55.36 -16.82
C TYR A 67 2.36 -54.71 -15.66
N PHE A 68 1.77 -55.52 -14.77
CA PHE A 68 1.08 -55.01 -13.58
C PHE A 68 2.01 -54.24 -12.65
N SER A 69 3.24 -54.73 -12.45
CA SER A 69 4.25 -54.05 -11.63
C SER A 69 4.66 -52.69 -12.22
N TRP A 70 4.95 -52.63 -13.52
CA TRP A 70 5.30 -51.37 -14.20
C TRP A 70 4.16 -50.36 -14.23
N MET A 71 2.92 -50.83 -14.38
CA MET A 71 1.72 -50.00 -14.30
C MET A 71 1.60 -49.33 -12.92
N LEU A 72 1.85 -50.07 -11.85
CA LEU A 72 1.81 -49.56 -10.47
C LEU A 72 2.87 -48.47 -10.24
N VAL A 73 4.09 -48.70 -10.74
CA VAL A 73 5.18 -47.71 -10.67
C VAL A 73 4.81 -46.41 -11.39
N MET A 74 4.22 -46.50 -12.58
CA MET A 74 3.80 -45.33 -13.35
C MET A 74 2.70 -44.54 -12.66
N ILE A 75 1.72 -45.22 -12.05
CA ILE A 75 0.65 -44.58 -11.28
C ILE A 75 1.26 -43.80 -10.10
N VAL A 76 2.14 -44.43 -9.32
CA VAL A 76 2.79 -43.79 -8.17
C VAL A 76 3.65 -42.59 -8.60
N ALA A 77 4.39 -42.69 -9.70
CA ALA A 77 5.22 -41.60 -10.23
C ALA A 77 4.36 -40.39 -10.63
N ILE A 78 3.21 -40.62 -11.27
CA ILE A 78 2.29 -39.55 -11.68
C ILE A 78 1.63 -38.92 -10.46
N PHE A 79 1.15 -39.71 -9.50
CA PHE A 79 0.61 -39.20 -8.24
C PHE A 79 1.65 -38.34 -7.49
N SER A 80 2.89 -38.81 -7.39
CA SER A 80 3.99 -38.06 -6.78
C SER A 80 4.23 -36.72 -7.49
N SER A 81 4.28 -36.72 -8.82
CA SER A 81 4.45 -35.50 -9.63
C SER A 81 3.30 -34.50 -9.41
N ILE A 82 2.06 -34.98 -9.32
CA ILE A 82 0.88 -34.13 -9.05
C ILE A 82 0.97 -33.51 -7.65
N ILE A 83 1.32 -34.30 -6.63
CA ILE A 83 1.48 -33.81 -5.25
C ILE A 83 2.51 -32.68 -5.20
N VAL A 84 3.65 -32.86 -5.87
CA VAL A 84 4.71 -31.85 -5.94
C VAL A 84 4.22 -30.58 -6.67
N LEU A 85 3.48 -30.71 -7.76
CA LEU A 85 2.91 -29.57 -8.49
C LEU A 85 1.86 -28.80 -7.68
N LEU A 86 0.98 -29.50 -6.96
CA LEU A 86 -0.02 -28.88 -6.10
C LEU A 86 0.63 -28.18 -4.91
N ASN A 87 1.57 -28.85 -4.24
CA ASN A 87 2.29 -28.30 -3.09
C ASN A 87 3.08 -27.04 -3.48
N SER A 88 3.80 -27.07 -4.60
CA SER A 88 4.55 -25.91 -5.08
C SER A 88 3.65 -24.73 -5.46
N LYS A 89 2.49 -24.97 -6.09
CA LYS A 89 1.50 -23.91 -6.39
C LYS A 89 0.89 -23.32 -5.11
N LEU A 90 0.49 -24.17 -4.17
CA LEU A 90 -0.08 -23.75 -2.90
C LEU A 90 0.92 -22.87 -2.12
N ASN A 91 2.17 -23.32 -2.01
CA ASN A 91 3.23 -22.55 -1.37
C ASN A 91 3.45 -21.19 -2.03
N ARG A 92 3.42 -21.10 -3.36
CA ARG A 92 3.55 -19.81 -4.07
C ARG A 92 2.39 -18.86 -3.76
N VAL A 93 1.16 -19.35 -3.74
CA VAL A 93 -0.02 -18.53 -3.43
C VAL A 93 0.00 -18.09 -1.98
N LEU A 94 0.34 -18.99 -1.05
CA LEU A 94 0.51 -18.68 0.36
C LEU A 94 1.58 -17.60 0.55
N GLN A 95 2.78 -17.77 -0.01
CA GLN A 95 3.84 -16.77 0.08
C GLN A 95 3.42 -15.40 -0.46
N LYS A 96 2.70 -15.36 -1.60
CA LYS A 96 2.19 -14.10 -2.14
C LYS A 96 1.20 -13.43 -1.18
N ARG A 97 0.25 -14.20 -0.62
CA ARG A 97 -0.74 -13.69 0.33
C ARG A 97 -0.08 -13.22 1.63
N THR A 98 0.86 -13.99 2.16
CA THR A 98 1.63 -13.62 3.35
C THR A 98 2.41 -12.32 3.14
N ARG A 99 3.14 -12.18 2.01
CA ARG A 99 3.88 -10.94 1.71
C ARG A 99 2.96 -9.72 1.58
N VAL A 100 1.80 -9.87 0.93
CA VAL A 100 0.82 -8.78 0.81
C VAL A 100 0.26 -8.42 2.19
N LEU A 101 -0.05 -9.41 3.01
CA LEU A 101 -0.56 -9.20 4.36
C LEU A 101 0.48 -8.51 5.23
N GLU A 102 1.71 -9.02 5.28
CA GLU A 102 2.84 -8.42 6.00
C GLU A 102 3.04 -6.96 5.61
N LYS A 103 3.14 -6.68 4.30
CA LYS A 103 3.30 -5.30 3.82
C LYS A 103 2.14 -4.40 4.23
N THR A 104 0.90 -4.88 4.10
CA THR A 104 -0.28 -4.11 4.48
C THR A 104 -0.31 -3.86 5.99
N THR A 105 0.06 -4.85 6.80
CA THR A 105 0.13 -4.69 8.26
C THR A 105 1.22 -3.71 8.67
N GLU A 106 2.39 -3.73 8.03
CA GLU A 106 3.46 -2.74 8.27
C GLU A 106 3.00 -1.33 7.94
N ASP A 107 2.32 -1.15 6.79
CA ASP A 107 1.81 0.15 6.36
C ASP A 107 0.71 0.66 7.30
N LEU A 108 -0.17 -0.23 7.79
CA LEU A 108 -1.19 0.10 8.80
C LEU A 108 -0.57 0.49 10.14
N VAL A 109 0.41 -0.26 10.63
CA VAL A 109 1.11 0.07 11.89
C VAL A 109 1.82 1.41 11.77
N LYS A 110 2.46 1.69 10.62
CA LYS A 110 3.06 3.02 10.36
C LYS A 110 2.00 4.12 10.38
N ALA A 111 0.87 3.92 9.69
CA ALA A 111 -0.21 4.90 9.63
C ALA A 111 -0.82 5.18 11.02
N GLU A 112 -1.02 4.14 11.83
CA GLU A 112 -1.51 4.27 13.21
C GLU A 112 -0.52 5.06 14.08
N ARG A 113 0.78 4.74 13.98
CA ARG A 113 1.84 5.48 14.67
C ARG A 113 1.88 6.95 14.26
N PHE A 114 1.80 7.25 12.97
CA PHE A 114 1.76 8.64 12.49
C PHE A 114 0.50 9.38 12.97
N SER A 115 -0.66 8.72 12.98
CA SER A 115 -1.90 9.31 13.50
C SER A 115 -1.79 9.64 15.00
N ALA A 116 -1.19 8.73 15.79
CA ALA A 116 -0.94 8.96 17.21
C ALA A 116 0.03 10.13 17.44
N ILE A 117 1.15 10.16 16.70
CA ILE A 117 2.10 11.27 16.74
C ILE A 117 1.42 12.58 16.34
N GLY A 118 0.52 12.58 15.35
CA GLY A 118 -0.16 13.79 14.88
C GLY A 118 -1.11 14.37 15.89
N THR A 119 -1.81 13.49 16.62
CA THR A 119 -2.70 13.88 17.72
C THR A 119 -1.89 14.51 18.86
N LEU A 120 -0.78 13.87 19.25
CA LEU A 120 0.11 14.38 20.29
C LEU A 120 0.78 15.70 19.88
N ALA A 121 1.30 15.78 18.64
CA ALA A 121 1.92 16.98 18.09
C ALA A 121 0.93 18.14 18.02
N SER A 122 -0.32 17.89 17.65
CA SER A 122 -1.38 18.92 17.64
C SER A 122 -1.64 19.48 19.04
N ARG A 123 -1.70 18.62 20.05
CA ARG A 123 -1.86 19.04 21.45
C ARG A 123 -0.65 19.85 21.93
N LEU A 124 0.55 19.34 21.70
CA LEU A 124 1.79 20.04 22.06
C LEU A 124 1.89 21.40 21.36
N ALA A 125 1.54 21.49 20.08
CA ALA A 125 1.55 22.73 19.35
C ALA A 125 0.59 23.78 19.92
N HIS A 126 -0.60 23.36 20.36
CA HIS A 126 -1.53 24.23 21.06
C HIS A 126 -0.92 24.71 22.39
N ASP A 127 -0.38 23.78 23.17
CA ASP A 127 0.21 24.07 24.48
C ASP A 127 1.47 24.94 24.38
N LEU A 128 2.21 24.88 23.26
CA LEU A 128 3.35 25.77 22.96
C LEU A 128 2.93 27.14 22.42
N ARG A 129 1.88 27.23 21.59
CA ARG A 129 1.38 28.53 21.10
C ARG A 129 0.91 29.42 22.24
N ASN A 130 0.34 28.84 23.29
CA ASN A 130 -0.15 29.61 24.44
C ASN A 130 0.95 30.47 25.11
N PRO A 131 2.06 29.91 25.64
CA PRO A 131 3.11 30.71 26.23
C PRO A 131 3.79 31.63 25.21
N LEU A 132 3.94 31.21 23.94
CA LEU A 132 4.48 32.09 22.89
C LEU A 132 3.59 33.32 22.66
N GLY A 133 2.27 33.16 22.66
CA GLY A 133 1.32 34.27 22.54
C GLY A 133 1.41 35.24 23.73
N VAL A 134 1.59 34.72 24.94
CA VAL A 134 1.79 35.56 26.15
C VAL A 134 3.10 36.33 26.06
N ILE A 135 4.20 35.68 25.63
CA ILE A 135 5.50 36.34 25.46
C ILE A 135 5.41 37.40 24.35
N MET A 136 4.77 37.11 23.22
CA MET A 136 4.59 38.05 22.11
C MET A 136 3.79 39.26 22.53
N THR A 137 2.71 39.06 23.30
CA THR A 137 1.89 40.15 23.84
C THR A 137 2.70 41.03 24.79
N SER A 138 3.42 40.41 25.74
CA SER A 138 4.27 41.13 26.70
C SER A 138 5.37 41.92 25.99
N ASN A 139 6.05 41.30 25.02
CA ASN A 139 7.06 41.94 24.19
C ASN A 139 6.49 43.12 23.37
N SER A 140 5.27 42.98 22.85
CA SER A 140 4.58 44.04 22.13
C SER A 140 4.22 45.23 23.03
N ILE A 141 3.85 44.97 24.29
CA ILE A 141 3.62 46.03 25.29
C ILE A 141 4.92 46.77 25.61
N ILE A 142 6.03 46.03 25.80
CA ILE A 142 7.35 46.63 26.05
C ILE A 142 7.78 47.48 24.86
N LYS A 143 7.67 46.95 23.63
CA LYS A 143 8.02 47.68 22.40
C LYS A 143 7.27 49.00 22.26
N LYS A 144 6.01 49.08 22.71
CA LYS A 144 5.19 50.30 22.67
C LYS A 144 5.56 51.33 23.74
N LYS A 145 6.17 50.92 24.85
CA LYS A 145 6.45 51.78 26.01
C LYS A 145 7.89 52.28 26.07
N VAL A 146 8.81 51.66 25.34
CA VAL A 146 10.25 51.95 25.43
C VAL A 146 10.72 52.70 24.19
N THR A 147 11.52 53.75 24.41
CA THR A 147 12.17 54.56 23.36
C THR A 147 13.67 54.31 23.25
N ASP A 148 14.26 53.59 24.21
CA ASP A 148 15.66 53.15 24.16
C ASP A 148 15.88 52.23 22.95
N GLU A 149 16.77 52.66 22.05
CA GLU A 149 17.01 52.00 20.76
C GLU A 149 17.55 50.57 20.92
N GLN A 150 18.35 50.31 21.96
CA GLN A 150 18.88 48.99 22.24
C GLN A 150 17.78 48.03 22.73
N ILE A 151 16.87 48.51 23.60
CA ILE A 151 15.73 47.72 24.06
C ILE A 151 14.75 47.47 22.91
N VAL A 152 14.47 48.46 22.06
CA VAL A 152 13.63 48.28 20.86
C VAL A 152 14.21 47.19 19.97
N LYS A 153 15.52 47.23 19.67
CA LYS A 153 16.19 46.20 18.88
C LYS A 153 16.09 44.80 19.51
N ASN A 154 16.22 44.71 20.84
CA ASN A 154 16.02 43.46 21.57
C ASN A 154 14.59 42.92 21.43
N THR A 155 13.57 43.78 21.51
CA THR A 155 12.17 43.36 21.31
C THR A 155 11.94 42.81 19.90
N GLU A 156 12.62 43.33 18.89
CA GLU A 156 12.53 42.82 17.52
C GLU A 156 13.23 41.47 17.32
N TYR A 157 14.32 41.22 18.03
CA TYR A 157 14.93 39.89 18.07
C TYR A 157 13.99 38.86 18.71
N ILE A 158 13.30 39.22 19.79
CA ILE A 158 12.33 38.36 20.46
C ILE A 158 11.17 38.04 19.51
N SER A 159 10.54 39.04 18.87
CA SER A 159 9.45 38.83 17.91
C SER A 159 9.87 37.89 16.77
N ARG A 160 11.02 38.14 16.13
CA ARG A 160 11.53 37.25 15.07
C ARG A 160 11.84 35.83 15.54
N SER A 161 12.09 35.62 16.82
CA SER A 161 12.36 34.29 17.37
C SER A 161 11.06 33.55 17.65
N ILE A 162 10.03 34.27 18.11
CA ILE A 162 8.66 33.74 18.27
C ILE A 162 8.08 33.32 16.91
N ASP A 163 8.17 34.19 15.89
CA ASP A 163 7.68 33.88 14.54
C ASP A 163 8.36 32.62 13.97
N ARG A 164 9.68 32.48 14.20
CA ARG A 164 10.43 31.28 13.79
C ARG A 164 9.95 30.03 14.53
N MET A 165 9.68 30.11 15.83
CA MET A 165 9.14 28.99 16.59
C MET A 165 7.74 28.59 16.12
N GLU A 166 6.87 29.56 15.84
CA GLU A 166 5.54 29.27 15.27
C GLU A 166 5.64 28.56 13.92
N HIS A 167 6.57 29.01 13.06
CA HIS A 167 6.79 28.38 11.76
C HIS A 167 7.32 26.94 11.89
N GLN A 168 8.24 26.68 12.82
CA GLN A 168 8.72 25.33 13.13
C GLN A 168 7.60 24.42 13.65
N ILE A 169 6.75 24.93 14.54
CA ILE A 169 5.59 24.20 15.05
C ILE A 169 4.64 23.83 13.89
N ASN A 170 4.36 24.77 12.99
CA ASN A 170 3.51 24.52 11.82
C ASN A 170 4.12 23.46 10.90
N ASN A 171 5.43 23.51 10.62
CA ASN A 171 6.10 22.52 9.78
C ASN A 171 6.01 21.10 10.36
N VAL A 172 6.17 20.95 11.68
CA VAL A 172 6.01 19.65 12.34
C VAL A 172 4.55 19.17 12.22
N LEU A 173 3.57 20.05 12.45
CA LEU A 173 2.16 19.68 12.30
C LEU A 173 1.82 19.26 10.89
N ASP A 174 2.29 19.99 9.87
CA ASP A 174 2.02 19.68 8.47
C ASP A 174 2.68 18.36 8.04
N PHE A 175 3.86 18.03 8.59
CA PHE A 175 4.52 16.75 8.32
C PHE A 175 3.73 15.55 8.86
N VAL A 176 3.15 15.68 10.06
CA VAL A 176 2.46 14.57 10.71
C VAL A 176 0.98 14.48 10.29
N ARG A 177 0.43 15.54 9.68
CA ARG A 177 -0.96 15.56 9.23
C ARG A 177 -1.11 14.74 7.94
N VAL A 178 -1.73 13.58 8.05
CA VAL A 178 -2.17 12.78 6.89
C VAL A 178 -3.34 13.50 6.22
N LYS A 179 -3.05 14.41 5.28
CA LYS A 179 -4.09 14.98 4.41
C LYS A 179 -4.47 13.93 3.35
N PRO A 180 -5.75 13.57 3.21
CA PRO A 180 -6.16 12.72 2.10
C PRO A 180 -5.83 13.43 0.79
N LEU A 181 -5.20 12.72 -0.15
CA LEU A 181 -4.90 13.25 -1.47
C LEU A 181 -6.23 13.54 -2.17
N LYS A 182 -6.57 14.82 -2.35
CA LYS A 182 -7.77 15.24 -3.08
C LYS A 182 -7.41 15.32 -4.57
N ILE A 183 -7.83 14.32 -5.33
CA ILE A 183 -7.65 14.32 -6.79
C ILE A 183 -8.85 15.05 -7.40
N GLU A 184 -8.61 16.22 -7.96
CA GLU A 184 -9.61 17.00 -8.69
C GLU A 184 -9.07 17.47 -10.03
N LYS A 185 -9.95 17.65 -11.02
CA LYS A 185 -9.58 18.30 -12.29
C LYS A 185 -9.49 19.79 -12.01
N ILE A 186 -8.29 20.35 -12.14
CA ILE A 186 -8.02 21.78 -11.98
C ILE A 186 -7.44 22.32 -13.29
N SER A 187 -7.85 23.52 -13.68
CA SER A 187 -7.22 24.23 -14.80
C SER A 187 -5.82 24.65 -14.36
N VAL A 188 -4.80 24.35 -15.18
CA VAL A 188 -3.43 24.79 -14.91
C VAL A 188 -3.36 26.32 -14.85
N GLN A 189 -4.18 27.01 -15.63
CA GLN A 189 -4.21 28.47 -15.69
C GLN A 189 -4.82 29.07 -14.41
N GLU A 190 -5.91 28.49 -13.90
CA GLU A 190 -6.51 28.91 -12.62
C GLU A 190 -5.53 28.66 -11.45
N LEU A 191 -4.83 27.52 -11.46
CA LEU A 191 -3.83 27.22 -10.43
C LEU A 191 -2.67 28.22 -10.43
N ILE A 192 -2.20 28.63 -11.62
CA ILE A 192 -1.17 29.65 -11.76
C ILE A 192 -1.67 30.98 -11.22
N ASP A 193 -2.92 31.35 -11.52
CA ASP A 193 -3.51 32.62 -11.09
C ASP A 193 -3.70 32.68 -9.57
N ASP A 194 -4.24 31.63 -8.96
CA ASP A 194 -4.38 31.50 -7.50
C ASP A 194 -3.02 31.61 -6.78
N CYS A 195 -1.97 31.04 -7.38
CA CYS A 195 -0.61 31.11 -6.84
C CYS A 195 0.00 32.52 -6.96
N LEU A 196 -0.29 33.24 -8.05
CA LEU A 196 0.18 34.60 -8.27
C LEU A 196 -0.52 35.61 -7.35
N ASP A 197 -1.81 35.42 -7.06
CA ASP A 197 -2.58 36.27 -6.14
C ASP A 197 -2.05 36.21 -4.70
N GLY A 198 -1.50 35.05 -4.30
CA GLY A 198 -0.86 34.87 -2.99
C GLY A 198 0.52 35.51 -2.85
N MET A 199 1.13 36.01 -3.94
CA MET A 199 2.48 36.56 -3.94
C MET A 199 2.50 38.08 -4.05
N LYS A 200 3.36 38.74 -3.27
CA LYS A 200 3.69 40.16 -3.49
C LYS A 200 4.69 40.26 -4.65
N ILE A 201 4.17 40.53 -5.85
CA ILE A 201 5.00 40.73 -7.04
C ILE A 201 5.57 42.17 -7.01
N PRO A 202 6.91 42.33 -7.04
CA PRO A 202 7.56 43.63 -7.17
C PRO A 202 7.15 44.34 -8.47
N LYS A 203 7.03 45.68 -8.45
CA LYS A 203 6.51 46.48 -9.58
C LYS A 203 7.38 46.42 -10.85
N ASP A 204 8.59 45.93 -10.71
CA ASP A 204 9.66 45.80 -11.68
C ASP A 204 9.67 44.44 -12.41
N ILE A 205 8.77 43.51 -12.06
CA ILE A 205 8.69 42.18 -12.67
C ILE A 205 7.41 42.03 -13.50
N VAL A 206 7.56 41.71 -14.78
CA VAL A 206 6.46 41.37 -15.69
C VAL A 206 6.37 39.85 -15.85
N ILE A 207 5.25 39.27 -15.44
CA ILE A 207 4.99 37.83 -15.54
C ILE A 207 4.24 37.54 -16.84
N LYS A 208 4.83 36.72 -17.74
CA LYS A 208 4.13 36.17 -18.91
C LYS A 208 3.55 34.81 -18.56
N LYS A 209 2.22 34.71 -18.59
CA LYS A 209 1.49 33.44 -18.43
C LYS A 209 1.60 32.62 -19.74
N PRO A 210 1.74 31.29 -19.66
CA PRO A 210 1.74 30.39 -20.81
C PRO A 210 0.37 30.30 -21.49
#